data_AF-A0A1V6FXN3-F1
#
_entry.id   AF-A0A1V6FXN3-F1
#
_cell.length_a   1.000
_cell.length_b   1.000
_cell.length_c   1.000
_cell.angle_alpha   90.00
_cell.angle_beta   90.00
_cell.angle_gamma   90.00
#
_symmetry.space_group_name_H-M   'P 1'
#
loop_
_entity.id
_entity.type
_entity.pdbx_description
1 polymer ?
#
loop_
_entity_poly.entity_id
_entity_poly.type
_entity_poly.pdbx_seq_one_letter_code
_entity_poly.pdbx_strand_id
1 'polypeptide(L)'
;MEVQKFSDFLLNEARTNKKEVVDELLEMFKKRPNVEMKGIANERGIYSLAGMKTYLSKYSNVIVNQAFTDIQNDKKIDLKSISVKVAKWGESIPYWYIGLSEEQAKKLKEEYQEEEYKKNEKDINKSHNYGIIRHLR
;
A
#
# COMPACT_ATOMS: atom_id res chain seq x y z
N MET A 1 -8.60 38.09 -26.78
CA MET A 1 -7.47 37.31 -26.24
C MET A 1 -7.74 37.15 -24.75
N GLU A 2 -8.30 36.03 -24.33
CA GLU A 2 -8.60 35.78 -22.91
C GLU A 2 -7.29 35.59 -22.16
N VAL A 3 -7.05 36.45 -21.16
CA VAL A 3 -5.91 36.30 -20.25
C VAL A 3 -6.24 35.12 -19.33
N GLN A 4 -5.69 33.95 -19.65
CA GLN A 4 -5.73 32.80 -18.72
C GLN A 4 -5.04 33.23 -17.43
N LYS A 5 -5.79 33.23 -16.32
CA LYS A 5 -5.25 33.61 -15.02
C LYS A 5 -4.32 32.51 -14.53
N PHE A 6 -3.22 32.88 -13.90
CA PHE A 6 -2.27 31.93 -13.30
C PHE A 6 -2.96 30.97 -12.30
N SER A 7 -4.05 31.40 -11.67
CA SER A 7 -4.93 30.55 -10.86
C SER A 7 -5.53 29.37 -11.63
N ASP A 8 -5.93 29.60 -12.88
CA ASP A 8 -6.55 28.59 -13.73
C ASP A 8 -5.50 27.59 -14.23
N PHE A 9 -4.27 28.06 -14.46
CA PHE A 9 -3.12 27.20 -14.74
C PHE A 9 -2.80 26.27 -13.57
N LEU A 10 -2.65 26.82 -12.35
CA LEU A 10 -2.37 26.01 -11.15
C LEU A 10 -3.49 25.01 -10.83
N LEU A 11 -4.75 25.40 -11.00
CA LEU A 11 -5.90 24.51 -10.80
C LEU A 11 -5.95 23.38 -11.84
N ASN A 12 -5.63 23.69 -13.10
CA ASN A 12 -5.59 22.69 -14.16
C ASN A 12 -4.41 21.73 -14.02
N GLU A 13 -3.22 22.22 -13.64
CA GLU A 13 -2.07 21.36 -13.36
C GLU A 13 -2.33 20.44 -12.15
N ALA A 14 -2.86 20.97 -11.04
CA ALA A 14 -3.18 20.17 -9.87
C ALA A 14 -4.22 19.07 -10.16
N ARG A 15 -5.23 19.38 -10.99
CA ARG A 15 -6.25 18.40 -11.43
C ARG A 15 -5.68 17.34 -12.36
N THR A 16 -4.81 17.74 -13.29
CA THR A 16 -4.16 16.83 -14.25
C THR A 16 -3.25 15.85 -13.53
N ASN A 17 -2.43 16.35 -12.60
CA ASN A 17 -1.50 15.55 -11.82
C ASN A 17 -2.25 14.51 -10.95
N LYS A 18 -3.41 14.87 -10.37
CA LYS A 18 -4.22 13.91 -9.59
C LYS A 18 -4.80 12.79 -10.45
N LYS A 19 -5.33 13.11 -11.64
CA LYS A 19 -5.90 12.09 -12.54
C LYS A 19 -4.82 11.10 -12.99
N GLU A 20 -3.65 11.61 -13.35
CA GLU A 20 -2.49 10.80 -13.71
C GLU A 20 -2.14 9.79 -12.59
N VAL A 21 -2.11 10.25 -11.34
CA VAL A 21 -1.83 9.36 -10.18
C VAL A 21 -2.91 8.30 -9.98
N VAL A 22 -4.20 8.63 -10.20
CA VAL A 22 -5.29 7.65 -10.16
C VAL A 22 -5.09 6.58 -11.24
N ASP A 23 -4.82 7.01 -12.47
CA ASP A 23 -4.63 6.11 -13.61
C ASP A 23 -3.42 5.19 -13.37
N GLU A 24 -2.32 5.71 -12.82
CA GLU A 24 -1.14 4.92 -12.45
C GLU A 24 -1.37 3.94 -11.29
N LEU A 25 -2.17 4.31 -10.28
CA LEU A 25 -2.59 3.38 -9.22
C LEU A 25 -3.41 2.22 -9.80
N LEU A 26 -4.34 2.51 -10.70
CA LEU A 26 -5.14 1.45 -11.34
C LEU A 26 -4.29 0.57 -12.26
N GLU A 27 -3.33 1.16 -12.97
CA GLU A 27 -2.34 0.45 -13.76
C GLU A 27 -1.48 -0.48 -12.89
N MET A 28 -1.07 -0.02 -11.71
CA MET A 28 -0.33 -0.82 -10.71
C MET A 28 -1.13 -2.06 -10.30
N PHE A 29 -2.42 -1.93 -9.99
CA PHE A 29 -3.27 -3.08 -9.65
C PHE A 29 -3.45 -4.07 -10.82
N LYS A 30 -3.44 -3.58 -12.07
CA LYS A 30 -3.51 -4.42 -13.27
C LYS A 30 -2.20 -5.16 -13.53
N LYS A 31 -1.07 -4.43 -13.56
CA LYS A 31 0.27 -4.97 -13.87
C LYS A 31 0.85 -5.82 -12.76
N ARG A 32 0.40 -5.59 -11.53
CA ARG A 32 0.82 -6.30 -10.32
C ARG A 32 2.35 -6.35 -10.16
N PRO A 33 3.04 -5.19 -10.22
CA PRO A 33 4.50 -5.16 -10.08
C PRO A 33 4.97 -5.66 -8.71
N ASN A 34 6.20 -6.14 -8.63
CA ASN A 34 6.85 -6.39 -7.34
C ASN A 34 7.40 -5.06 -6.79
N VAL A 35 6.92 -4.64 -5.63
CA VAL A 35 7.36 -3.43 -4.91
C VAL A 35 8.30 -3.85 -3.79
N GLU A 36 9.54 -3.38 -3.89
CA GLU A 36 10.55 -3.65 -2.86
C GLU A 36 10.31 -2.80 -1.62
N MET A 37 10.13 -3.47 -0.48
CA MET A 37 9.82 -2.80 0.79
C MET A 37 10.98 -2.90 1.78
N LYS A 38 11.20 -1.83 2.54
CA LYS A 38 12.27 -1.77 3.53
C LYS A 38 11.84 -2.38 4.85
N GLY A 39 12.42 -3.53 5.16
CA GLY A 39 12.26 -4.19 6.46
C GLY A 39 10.89 -4.83 6.68
N ILE A 40 10.15 -5.08 5.59
CA ILE A 40 8.95 -5.90 5.53
C ILE A 40 9.04 -6.76 4.25
N ALA A 41 8.10 -7.67 4.01
CA ALA A 41 7.98 -8.47 2.79
C ALA A 41 7.74 -7.54 1.59
N ASN A 42 8.20 -7.97 0.41
CA ASN A 42 7.92 -7.23 -0.80
C ASN A 42 6.44 -7.38 -1.16
N GLU A 43 5.87 -6.38 -1.81
CA GLU A 43 4.44 -6.39 -2.14
C GLU A 43 4.25 -6.64 -3.65
N ARG A 44 3.48 -7.65 -4.02
CA ARG A 44 3.04 -7.98 -5.37
C ARG A 44 1.58 -8.47 -5.41
N GLY A 45 0.73 -7.78 -6.15
CA GLY A 45 -0.66 -8.18 -6.41
C GLY A 45 -1.67 -7.74 -5.34
N ILE A 46 -1.29 -7.75 -4.07
CA ILE A 46 -1.99 -7.04 -2.99
C ILE A 46 -1.05 -6.00 -2.39
N TYR A 47 -1.52 -4.79 -2.11
CA TYR A 47 -0.65 -3.68 -1.71
C TYR A 47 -1.18 -2.93 -0.50
N SER A 48 -0.27 -2.56 0.40
CA SER A 48 -0.55 -1.58 1.44
C SER A 48 -0.50 -0.16 0.86
N LEU A 49 -1.02 0.82 1.61
CA LEU A 49 -0.85 2.22 1.26
C LEU A 49 0.63 2.63 1.24
N ALA A 50 1.47 1.99 2.05
CA ALA A 50 2.91 2.22 2.04
C ALA A 50 3.54 1.70 0.74
N GLY A 51 3.17 0.51 0.28
CA GLY A 51 3.65 -0.02 -0.99
C GLY A 51 3.22 0.81 -2.20
N MET A 52 1.98 1.31 -2.20
CA MET A 52 1.51 2.24 -3.24
C MET A 52 2.36 3.52 -3.29
N LYS A 53 2.67 4.11 -2.13
CA LYS A 53 3.55 5.29 -2.04
C LYS A 53 4.98 5.00 -2.48
N THR A 54 5.51 3.82 -2.15
CA THR A 54 6.83 3.39 -2.60
C THR A 54 6.88 3.26 -4.12
N TYR A 55 5.89 2.59 -4.72
CA TYR A 55 5.79 2.44 -6.17
C TYR A 55 5.67 3.79 -6.89
N LEU A 56 4.84 4.69 -6.34
CA LEU A 56 4.59 6.03 -6.87
C LEU A 56 5.46 7.12 -6.23
N SER A 57 6.70 6.78 -5.86
CA SER A 57 7.62 7.68 -5.13
C SER A 57 7.99 8.98 -5.87
N LYS A 58 7.72 9.07 -7.17
CA LYS A 58 7.85 10.30 -7.95
C LYS A 58 6.80 11.37 -7.58
N TYR A 59 5.71 10.99 -6.92
CA TYR A 59 4.69 11.92 -6.44
C TYR A 59 4.78 12.14 -4.93
N SER A 60 4.18 13.24 -4.46
CA SER A 60 4.05 13.45 -3.02
C SER A 60 3.10 12.44 -2.39
N ASN A 61 3.41 11.99 -1.17
CA ASN A 61 2.56 11.09 -0.40
C ASN A 61 1.11 11.60 -0.24
N VAL A 62 0.92 12.94 -0.22
CA VAL A 62 -0.39 13.58 -0.09
C VAL A 62 -1.22 13.35 -1.34
N ILE A 63 -0.65 13.53 -2.54
CA ILE A 63 -1.35 13.31 -3.80
C ILE A 63 -1.72 11.84 -3.97
N VAL A 64 -0.82 10.91 -3.61
CA VAL A 64 -1.10 9.48 -3.64
C VAL A 64 -2.25 9.11 -2.70
N ASN A 65 -2.28 9.66 -1.48
CA ASN A 65 -3.39 9.46 -0.54
C ASN A 65 -4.74 9.94 -1.11
N GLN A 66 -4.75 11.13 -1.70
CA GLN A 66 -5.96 11.72 -2.28
C GLN A 66 -6.46 10.90 -3.47
N ALA A 67 -5.56 10.54 -4.39
CA ALA A 67 -5.88 9.66 -5.53
C ALA A 67 -6.43 8.31 -5.06
N PHE A 68 -5.80 7.70 -4.04
CA PHE A 68 -6.30 6.45 -3.49
C PHE A 68 -7.68 6.60 -2.84
N THR A 69 -7.92 7.70 -2.12
CA THR A 69 -9.24 8.01 -1.53
C THR A 69 -10.32 8.15 -2.61
N ASP A 70 -9.99 8.78 -3.75
CA ASP A 70 -10.91 8.87 -4.89
C ASP A 70 -11.26 7.48 -5.44
N ILE A 71 -10.27 6.58 -5.56
CA ILE A 71 -10.50 5.17 -5.97
C ILE A 71 -11.39 4.44 -4.96
N GLN A 72 -11.15 4.59 -3.65
CA GLN A 72 -11.96 3.96 -2.61
C GLN A 72 -13.44 4.40 -2.64
N ASN A 73 -13.69 5.63 -3.10
CA ASN A 73 -15.05 6.18 -3.18
C ASN A 73 -15.72 5.90 -4.54
N ASP A 74 -14.99 5.45 -5.55
CA ASP A 74 -15.55 5.12 -6.86
C ASP A 74 -16.22 3.73 -6.86
N LYS A 75 -17.55 3.73 -6.85
CA LYS A 75 -18.38 2.51 -6.87
C LYS A 75 -18.22 1.66 -8.13
N LYS A 76 -17.59 2.17 -9.19
CA LYS A 76 -17.32 1.41 -10.42
C LYS A 76 -16.08 0.53 -10.31
N ILE A 77 -15.23 0.78 -9.32
CA ILE A 77 -13.98 0.06 -9.14
C ILE A 77 -14.22 -1.05 -8.10
N ASP A 78 -13.99 -2.30 -8.49
CA ASP A 78 -14.04 -3.46 -7.59
C ASP A 78 -12.78 -3.53 -6.72
N LEU A 79 -12.55 -2.48 -5.93
CA LEU A 79 -11.47 -2.40 -4.96
C LEU A 79 -11.85 -3.21 -3.73
N LYS A 80 -11.12 -4.30 -3.50
CA LYS A 80 -11.28 -5.14 -2.31
C LYS A 80 -10.12 -4.95 -1.37
N SER A 81 -10.30 -5.35 -0.12
CA SER A 81 -9.25 -5.30 0.89
C SER A 81 -9.16 -6.59 1.68
N ILE A 82 -7.95 -6.91 2.14
CA ILE A 82 -7.66 -8.02 3.03
C ILE A 82 -6.71 -7.53 4.12
N SER A 83 -6.95 -7.99 5.35
CA SER A 83 -6.09 -7.65 6.48
C SER A 83 -4.90 -8.59 6.56
N VAL A 84 -3.68 -8.05 6.52
CA VAL A 84 -2.41 -8.77 6.56
C VAL A 84 -1.68 -8.43 7.86
N LYS A 85 -1.36 -9.45 8.65
CA LYS A 85 -0.55 -9.30 9.87
C LYS A 85 0.91 -9.09 9.51
N VAL A 86 1.45 -7.92 9.84
CA VAL A 86 2.86 -7.58 9.65
C VAL A 86 3.63 -7.93 10.93
N ALA A 87 4.43 -8.99 10.87
CA ALA A 87 5.07 -9.57 12.06
C ALA A 87 5.99 -8.58 12.78
N LYS A 88 6.68 -7.71 12.02
CA LYS A 88 7.56 -6.67 12.55
C LYS A 88 6.88 -5.69 13.52
N TRP A 89 5.62 -5.36 13.26
CA TRP A 89 4.86 -4.40 14.08
C TRP A 89 3.87 -5.09 15.02
N GLY A 90 3.60 -6.39 14.81
CA GLY A 90 2.60 -7.12 15.57
C GLY A 90 1.15 -6.71 15.25
N GLU A 91 0.96 -5.92 14.18
CA GLU A 91 -0.31 -5.32 13.80
C GLU A 91 -0.84 -5.90 12.49
N SER A 92 -2.16 -5.85 12.31
CA SER A 92 -2.81 -6.23 11.06
C SER A 92 -3.18 -4.99 10.26
N ILE A 93 -2.63 -4.87 9.07
CA ILE A 93 -2.75 -3.68 8.19
C ILE A 93 -3.62 -4.04 6.98
N PRO A 94 -4.46 -3.11 6.49
CA PRO A 94 -5.20 -3.30 5.26
C PRO A 94 -4.28 -3.33 4.04
N TYR A 95 -4.48 -4.33 3.20
CA TYR A 95 -3.93 -4.44 1.86
C TYR A 95 -5.08 -4.44 0.87
N TRP A 96 -4.90 -3.81 -0.28
CA TRP A 96 -5.93 -3.67 -1.31
C TRP A 96 -5.56 -4.40 -2.59
N TYR A 97 -6.57 -4.78 -3.35
CA TYR A 97 -6.42 -5.48 -4.62
C TYR A 97 -7.62 -5.30 -5.54
N ILE A 98 -7.40 -5.49 -6.84
CA ILE A 98 -8.43 -5.46 -7.90
C ILE A 98 -8.25 -6.69 -8.81
N GLY A 99 -9.36 -7.32 -9.20
CA GLY A 99 -9.36 -8.39 -10.19
C GLY A 99 -8.69 -9.70 -9.73
N LEU A 100 -8.62 -9.93 -8.42
CA LEU A 100 -8.25 -11.22 -7.82
C LEU A 100 -9.49 -11.86 -7.19
N SER A 101 -9.55 -13.19 -7.23
CA SER A 101 -10.49 -13.92 -6.37
C SER A 101 -10.07 -13.82 -4.90
N GLU A 102 -11.00 -14.05 -3.98
CA GLU A 102 -10.67 -14.07 -2.55
C GLU A 102 -9.62 -15.14 -2.21
N GLU A 103 -9.65 -16.29 -2.88
CA GLU A 103 -8.67 -17.37 -2.71
C GLU A 103 -7.27 -16.95 -3.15
N GLN A 104 -7.16 -16.26 -4.30
CA GLN A 104 -5.88 -15.72 -4.78
C GLN A 104 -5.33 -14.66 -3.81
N ALA A 105 -6.19 -13.77 -3.31
CA ALA A 105 -5.79 -12.76 -2.33
C ALA A 105 -5.36 -13.37 -0.99
N LYS A 106 -6.06 -14.42 -0.52
CA LYS A 106 -5.69 -15.16 0.70
C LYS A 106 -4.33 -15.84 0.55
N LYS A 107 -4.08 -16.48 -0.59
CA LYS A 107 -2.78 -17.11 -0.88
C LYS A 107 -1.63 -16.08 -0.84
N LEU A 108 -1.81 -14.93 -1.48
CA LEU A 108 -0.81 -13.84 -1.45
C LEU A 108 -0.58 -13.31 -0.03
N LYS A 109 -1.66 -13.16 0.76
CA LYS A 109 -1.55 -12.80 2.18
C LYS A 109 -0.69 -13.81 2.95
N GLU A 110 -0.95 -15.10 2.78
CA GLU A 110 -0.20 -16.16 3.48
C GLU A 110 1.28 -16.15 3.09
N GLU A 111 1.58 -16.00 1.79
CA GLU A 111 2.96 -15.86 1.28
C GLU A 111 3.68 -14.67 1.93
N TYR A 112 3.04 -13.50 2.01
CA TYR A 112 3.63 -12.33 2.67
C TYR A 112 3.89 -12.56 4.15
N GLN A 113 2.92 -13.13 4.86
CA GLN A 113 3.07 -13.39 6.29
C GLN A 113 4.22 -14.35 6.56
N GLU A 114 4.39 -15.37 5.73
CA GLU A 114 5.51 -16.30 5.85
C GLU A 114 6.86 -15.63 5.56
N GLU A 115 6.95 -14.80 4.51
CA GLU A 115 8.16 -14.02 4.19
C GLU A 115 8.52 -13.03 5.30
N GLU A 116 7.53 -12.37 5.89
CA GLU A 116 7.70 -11.47 7.04
C GLU A 116 8.32 -12.18 8.24
N TYR A 117 7.76 -13.35 8.60
CA TYR A 117 8.25 -14.14 9.71
C TYR A 117 9.70 -14.57 9.46
N LYS A 118 10.02 -15.04 8.24
CA LYS A 118 11.39 -15.43 7.86
C LYS A 118 12.37 -14.25 7.93
N LYS A 119 11.99 -13.08 7.43
CA LYS A 119 12.85 -11.88 7.43
C LYS A 119 13.09 -11.32 8.82
N ASN A 120 12.09 -11.38 9.71
CA ASN A 120 12.14 -10.74 11.03
C ASN A 120 12.30 -11.73 12.19
N GLU A 121 12.56 -13.02 11.92
CA GLU A 121 12.65 -14.09 12.93
C GLU A 121 13.57 -13.73 14.11
N LYS A 122 14.73 -13.13 13.81
CA LYS A 122 15.73 -12.71 14.80
C LYS A 122 15.22 -11.62 15.74
N ASP A 123 14.42 -10.68 15.23
CA ASP A 123 13.88 -9.56 16.00
C ASP A 123 12.65 -9.99 16.82
N ILE A 124 11.83 -10.89 16.26
CA ILE A 124 10.65 -11.47 16.93
C ILE A 124 11.09 -12.33 18.14
N ASN A 125 12.11 -13.17 17.97
CA ASN A 125 12.64 -14.00 19.06
C ASN A 125 13.30 -13.17 20.18
N LYS A 126 13.85 -12.00 19.84
CA LYS A 126 14.42 -11.09 20.84
C LYS A 126 13.32 -10.44 21.69
N SER A 127 12.21 -10.00 21.08
CA SER A 127 11.08 -9.40 21.81
C SER A 127 10.38 -10.39 22.75
N HIS A 128 10.28 -11.66 22.36
CA HIS A 128 9.74 -12.74 23.20
C HIS A 128 10.55 -12.93 24.50
N ASN A 129 11.89 -12.90 24.41
CA ASN A 129 12.76 -13.04 25.59
C ASN A 129 12.67 -11.85 26.56
N TYR A 130 12.48 -10.62 26.07
CA TYR A 130 12.32 -9.45 26.95
C TYR A 130 10.96 -9.42 27.67
N GLY A 131 9.90 -9.99 27.08
CA GLY A 131 8.59 -10.13 27.71
C GLY A 131 8.60 -11.04 28.94
N ILE A 132 9.36 -12.14 28.87
CA ILE A 132 9.50 -13.11 29.98
C ILE A 132 10.24 -12.47 31.17
N ILE A 133 11.29 -11.68 30.92
CA ILE A 133 12.09 -11.04 31.98
C ILE A 133 11.28 -10.00 32.77
N ARG A 134 10.29 -9.34 32.14
CA ARG A 134 9.42 -8.35 32.83
C ARG A 134 8.38 -8.97 33.77
N HIS A 135 8.03 -10.24 33.61
CA HIS A 135 7.07 -10.92 34.49
C HIS A 135 7.73 -11.67 35.66
N LEU A 136 9.07 -11.64 35.74
CA LEU A 136 9.85 -12.31 36.79
C LEU A 136 10.55 -11.32 37.74
N ARG A 137 10.13 -10.05 37.75
CA ARG A 137 10.57 -9.03 38.72
C ARG A 137 9.41 -8.47 39.51
#